data_AF-A0A285K5K6-F1
#
_entry.id   AF-A0A285K5K6-F1
#
_cell.length_a   1.000
_cell.length_b   1.000
_cell.length_c   1.000
_cell.angle_alpha   90.00
_cell.angle_beta   90.00
_cell.angle_gamma   90.00
#
_symmetry.space_group_name_H-M   'P 1'
#
loop_
_entity.id
_entity.type
_entity.pdbx_description
1 polymer ?
#
loop_
_entity_poly.entity_id
_entity_poly.type
_entity_poly.pdbx_seq_one_letter_code
_entity_poly.pdbx_strand_id
1 'polypeptide(L)'
;MYVGDDRFLTTVAFLEGYNSALDARPLQGFQEYTAIRLTGRRTSLHWPAVVAFTVFPTAREAGFDINSMPPDAQLDAIRLLLDLLDDYRTSAEPADRPPAG
;
A
#
# COMPACT_ATOMS: atom_id res chain seq x y z
N MET A 1 4.56 29.70 4.48
CA MET A 1 3.66 28.71 3.84
C MET A 1 4.19 27.35 4.23
N TYR A 2 3.49 26.63 5.11
CA TYR A 2 3.85 25.26 5.47
C TYR A 2 3.31 24.37 4.35
N VAL A 3 4.18 23.81 3.52
CA VAL A 3 3.78 22.75 2.59
C VAL A 3 3.55 21.53 3.47
N GLY A 4 2.32 21.03 3.52
CA GLY A 4 2.04 19.77 4.19
C GLY A 4 2.96 18.71 3.61
N ASP A 5 3.59 17.90 4.47
CA ASP A 5 4.31 16.73 4.00
C ASP A 5 3.26 15.85 3.28
N ASP A 6 3.52 15.44 2.04
CA ASP A 6 2.58 14.64 1.23
C ASP A 6 3.28 13.42 0.64
N ARG A 7 4.44 13.04 1.20
CA ARG A 7 5.31 11.98 0.67
C ARG A 7 4.57 10.66 0.46
N PHE A 8 3.65 10.32 1.36
CA PHE A 8 2.88 9.07 1.20
C PHE A 8 2.00 9.12 -0.05
N LEU A 9 1.26 10.21 -0.26
CA LEU A 9 0.43 10.39 -1.45
C LEU A 9 1.24 10.49 -2.72
N THR A 10 2.37 11.19 -2.69
CA THR A 10 3.30 11.25 -3.82
C THR A 10 3.82 9.85 -4.19
N THR A 11 4.12 9.01 -3.18
CA THR A 11 4.53 7.61 -3.41
C THR A 11 3.40 6.78 -4.01
N VAL A 12 2.18 6.92 -3.49
CA VAL A 12 0.99 6.26 -4.04
C VAL A 12 0.75 6.66 -5.48
N ALA A 13 0.79 7.96 -5.79
CA ALA A 13 0.61 8.48 -7.14
C ALA A 13 1.67 7.94 -8.11
N PHE A 14 2.93 7.83 -7.67
CA PHE A 14 4.00 7.22 -8.46
C PHE A 14 3.70 5.74 -8.78
N LEU A 15 3.31 4.95 -7.78
CA LEU A 15 3.02 3.52 -7.97
C LEU A 15 1.80 3.28 -8.86
N GLU A 16 0.74 4.05 -8.67
CA GLU A 16 -0.46 3.99 -9.51
C GLU A 16 -0.15 4.39 -10.95
N GLY A 17 0.65 5.43 -11.15
CA GLY A 17 1.12 5.84 -12.47
C GLY A 17 1.97 4.76 -13.15
N TYR A 18 2.91 4.17 -12.42
CA TYR A 18 3.73 3.06 -12.90
C TYR A 18 2.90 1.84 -13.27
N ASN A 19 1.96 1.44 -12.40
CA ASN A 19 1.07 0.32 -12.64
C ASN A 19 0.18 0.56 -13.87
N SER A 20 -0.38 1.76 -13.99
CA SER A 20 -1.20 2.16 -15.14
C SER A 20 -0.42 2.15 -16.45
N ALA A 21 0.84 2.60 -16.43
CA ALA A 21 1.71 2.59 -17.62
C ALA A 21 2.07 1.17 -18.11
N LEU A 22 1.85 0.15 -17.28
CA LEU A 22 2.13 -1.25 -17.57
C LEU A 22 0.86 -2.12 -17.57
N ASP A 23 -0.27 -1.53 -18.01
CA ASP A 23 -1.58 -2.20 -18.13
C ASP A 23 -2.04 -2.88 -16.84
N ALA A 24 -1.76 -2.26 -15.69
CA ALA A 24 -2.08 -2.74 -14.34
C ALA A 24 -1.47 -4.11 -13.96
N ARG A 25 -0.51 -4.63 -14.74
CA ARG A 25 0.12 -5.94 -14.48
C ARG A 25 0.96 -5.98 -13.21
N PRO A 26 1.82 -4.98 -12.91
CA PRO A 26 2.74 -5.08 -11.77
C PRO A 26 2.05 -5.23 -10.40
N LEU A 27 0.90 -4.61 -10.21
CA LEU A 27 0.14 -4.65 -8.95
C LEU A 27 -1.17 -5.46 -9.10
N GLN A 28 -1.24 -6.38 -10.06
CA GLN A 28 -2.45 -7.16 -10.30
C GLN A 28 -2.81 -8.07 -9.11
N GLY A 29 -3.86 -7.71 -8.36
CA GLY A 29 -4.26 -8.42 -7.16
C GLY A 29 -3.59 -7.93 -5.87
N PHE A 30 -2.77 -6.88 -5.96
CA PHE A 30 -2.15 -6.23 -4.80
C PHE A 30 -3.22 -5.69 -3.84
N GLN A 31 -4.32 -5.15 -4.37
CA GLN A 31 -5.46 -4.67 -3.59
C GLN A 31 -6.00 -5.74 -2.62
N GLU A 32 -6.34 -6.92 -3.14
CA GLU A 32 -6.84 -8.03 -2.34
C GLU A 32 -5.77 -8.55 -1.37
N TYR A 33 -4.52 -8.64 -1.82
CA TYR A 33 -3.39 -9.05 -0.99
C TYR A 33 -3.23 -8.13 0.22
N THR A 34 -3.13 -6.81 0.02
CA THR A 34 -2.97 -5.82 1.09
C THR A 34 -4.14 -5.86 2.08
N ALA A 35 -5.37 -5.95 1.56
CA ALA A 35 -6.58 -6.05 2.39
C ALA A 35 -6.52 -7.27 3.34
N ILE A 36 -6.24 -8.44 2.79
CA ILE A 36 -6.16 -9.69 3.55
C ILE A 36 -4.97 -9.64 4.52
N ARG A 37 -3.81 -9.19 4.07
CA ARG A 37 -2.57 -9.17 4.86
C ARG A 37 -2.68 -8.27 6.08
N LEU A 38 -3.25 -7.07 5.93
CA LEU A 38 -3.32 -6.07 6.99
C LEU A 38 -4.57 -6.18 7.87
N THR A 39 -5.69 -6.66 7.32
CA THR A 39 -6.97 -6.65 8.05
C THR A 39 -7.55 -8.04 8.30
N GLY A 40 -6.93 -9.10 7.76
CA GLY A 40 -7.42 -10.48 7.84
C GLY A 40 -8.68 -10.75 7.01
N ARG A 41 -9.19 -9.76 6.26
CA ARG A 41 -10.43 -9.86 5.48
C ARG A 41 -10.36 -9.00 4.22
N ARG A 42 -11.29 -9.25 3.29
CA ARG A 42 -11.51 -8.36 2.16
C ARG A 42 -12.14 -7.04 2.63
N THR A 43 -11.84 -5.95 1.94
CA THR A 43 -12.42 -4.63 2.18
C THR A 43 -12.66 -3.92 0.85
N SER A 44 -13.64 -3.02 0.83
CA SER A 44 -13.90 -2.11 -0.30
C SER A 44 -12.99 -0.88 -0.29
N LEU A 45 -12.21 -0.68 0.77
CA LEU A 45 -11.23 0.40 0.85
C LEU A 45 -10.08 0.12 -0.11
N HIS A 46 -9.71 1.11 -0.92
CA HIS A 46 -8.53 1.05 -1.77
C HIS A 46 -7.25 0.88 -0.91
N TRP A 47 -6.25 0.16 -1.41
CA TRP A 47 -5.07 -0.27 -0.66
C TRP A 47 -4.30 0.87 0.03
N PRO A 48 -4.18 2.10 -0.51
CA PRO A 48 -3.52 3.21 0.17
C PRO A 48 -4.26 3.60 1.45
N ALA A 49 -5.60 3.55 1.42
CA ALA A 49 -6.42 3.83 2.59
C ALA A 49 -6.26 2.73 3.65
N VAL A 50 -6.12 1.46 3.22
CA VAL A 50 -5.84 0.35 4.14
C VAL A 50 -4.50 0.56 4.85
N VAL A 51 -3.43 0.85 4.10
CA VAL A 51 -2.10 1.15 4.64
C VAL A 51 -2.14 2.34 5.60
N ALA A 52 -2.75 3.45 5.17
CA ALA A 52 -2.90 4.65 5.98
C ALA A 52 -3.62 4.39 7.32
N PHE A 53 -4.73 3.65 7.28
CA PHE A 53 -5.49 3.34 8.50
C PHE A 53 -4.80 2.34 9.42
N THR A 54 -3.90 1.52 8.91
CA THR A 54 -3.08 0.63 9.73
C THR A 54 -2.09 1.41 10.58
N VAL A 55 -1.44 2.45 10.03
CA VAL A 55 -0.44 3.25 10.75
C VAL A 55 -1.02 4.43 11.51
N PHE A 56 -2.17 4.94 11.06
CA PHE A 56 -2.85 6.07 11.70
C PHE A 56 -4.33 5.73 11.95
N PRO A 57 -4.65 4.89 12.95
CA PRO A 57 -6.01 4.42 13.20
C PRO A 57 -6.99 5.54 13.58
N THR A 58 -6.50 6.57 14.28
CA THR A 58 -7.30 7.74 14.73
C THR A 58 -7.92 8.50 13.55
N ALA A 59 -7.32 8.38 12.37
CA ALA A 59 -7.85 8.96 11.14
C ALA A 59 -9.20 8.35 10.72
N ARG A 60 -9.47 7.08 11.08
CA ARG A 60 -10.73 6.39 10.77
C ARG A 60 -11.92 6.95 11.55
N GLU A 61 -11.68 7.50 12.74
CA GLU A 61 -12.75 7.94 13.67
C GLU A 61 -13.20 9.38 13.42
N ALA A 62 -12.38 10.21 12.77
CA ALA A 62 -12.61 11.66 12.63
C ALA A 62 -13.06 12.13 11.23
N GLY A 63 -13.43 11.22 10.31
CA GLY A 63 -13.80 11.60 8.94
C GLY A 63 -12.60 11.86 8.03
N PHE A 64 -11.64 10.94 8.07
CA PHE A 64 -10.35 10.90 7.39
C PHE A 64 -10.12 11.88 6.22
N ASP A 65 -9.07 12.70 6.39
CA ASP A 65 -8.34 13.30 5.28
C ASP A 65 -6.90 12.76 5.31
N ILE A 66 -6.53 11.97 4.30
CA ILE A 66 -5.17 11.44 4.13
C ILE A 66 -4.12 12.55 4.03
N ASN A 67 -4.50 13.76 3.59
CA ASN A 67 -3.62 14.92 3.55
C ASN A 67 -3.29 15.47 4.95
N SER A 68 -4.07 15.08 5.97
CA SER A 68 -3.87 15.50 7.35
C SER A 68 -3.01 14.52 8.17
N MET A 69 -2.41 13.52 7.51
CA MET A 69 -1.55 12.54 8.18
C MET A 69 -0.26 13.21 8.72
N PRO A 70 0.10 13.03 10.00
CA PRO A 70 1.34 13.56 10.55
C PRO A 70 2.58 13.04 9.80
N PRO A 71 3.67 13.82 9.69
CA PRO A 71 4.86 13.42 8.94
C PRO A 71 5.46 12.06 9.36
N ASP A 72 5.50 11.77 10.66
CA ASP A 72 6.00 10.48 11.16
C ASP A 72 5.12 9.31 10.71
N ALA A 73 3.80 9.48 10.76
CA ALA A 73 2.85 8.49 10.28
C ALA A 73 2.95 8.28 8.76
N GLN A 74 3.30 9.31 7.99
CA GLN A 74 3.57 9.15 6.55
C GLN A 74 4.82 8.33 6.28
N LEU A 75 5.90 8.55 7.03
CA LEU A 75 7.11 7.73 6.91
C LEU A 75 6.82 6.27 7.27
N ASP A 76 6.03 6.03 8.30
CA ASP A 76 5.64 4.68 8.69
C ASP A 76 4.70 4.04 7.65
N ALA A 77 3.79 4.81 7.04
CA ALA A 77 2.96 4.34 5.93
C ALA A 77 3.81 3.92 4.73
N ILE A 78 4.84 4.71 4.38
CA ILE A 78 5.77 4.40 3.29
C ILE A 78 6.58 3.14 3.60
N ARG A 79 7.11 3.01 4.81
CA ARG A 79 7.85 1.80 5.23
C ARG A 79 6.98 0.56 5.13
N LEU A 80 5.76 0.61 5.68
CA LEU A 80 4.80 -0.48 5.59
C LEU A 80 4.46 -0.83 4.13
N LEU A 81 4.30 0.17 3.27
CA LEU A 81 4.05 -0.04 1.85
C LEU A 81 5.22 -0.75 1.15
N LEU A 82 6.45 -0.34 1.42
CA LEU A 82 7.64 -0.97 0.86
C LEU A 82 7.76 -2.43 1.31
N ASP A 83 7.52 -2.70 2.60
CA ASP A 83 7.53 -4.06 3.15
C ASP A 83 6.45 -4.93 2.48
N LEU A 84 5.25 -4.38 2.28
CA LEU A 84 4.15 -5.07 1.59
C LEU A 84 4.47 -5.36 0.12
N LEU A 85 5.14 -4.45 -0.58
CA LEU A 85 5.54 -4.66 -1.97
C LEU A 85 6.61 -5.75 -2.09
N ASP A 86 7.56 -5.81 -1.15
CA ASP A 86 8.58 -6.85 -1.15
C ASP A 86 8.01 -8.22 -0.75
N ASP A 87 7.15 -8.27 0.27
CA ASP A 87 6.42 -9.48 0.66
C ASP A 87 5.49 -9.96 -0.47
N TYR A 88 4.78 -9.04 -1.13
CA TYR A 88 3.93 -9.35 -2.29
C TYR A 88 4.74 -9.91 -3.45
N ARG A 89 5.87 -9.29 -3.81
CA ARG A 89 6.75 -9.79 -4.88
C ARG A 89 7.25 -11.20 -4.59
N THR A 90 7.65 -11.47 -3.35
CA THR A 90 8.15 -12.78 -2.93
C THR A 90 7.03 -13.82 -2.85
N SER A 91 5.83 -13.40 -2.44
CA SER A 91 4.63 -14.25 -2.38
C SER A 91 4.01 -14.50 -3.76
N ALA A 92 4.27 -13.63 -4.74
CA ALA A 92 3.81 -13.73 -6.12
C ALA A 92 4.76 -14.54 -7.02
N GLU A 93 5.99 -14.82 -6.59
CA GLU A 93 6.85 -15.81 -7.26
C GLU A 93 6.22 -17.20 -7.11
N PRO A 94 5.89 -17.88 -8.22
CA PRO A 94 5.24 -19.18 -8.14
C PRO A 94 6.19 -20.23 -7.58
N ALA A 95 5.62 -21.13 -6.77
CA ALA A 95 6.16 -22.43 -6.38
C ALA A 95 6.29 -23.39 -7.59
N ASP A 96 6.86 -22.93 -8.71
CA ASP A 96 6.99 -23.66 -9.99
C ASP A 96 8.47 -23.75 -10.42
N ARG A 97 9.33 -24.17 -9.48
CA ARG A 97 10.63 -24.73 -9.85
C ARG A 97 10.53 -26.25 -9.70
N PRO A 98 10.49 -27.03 -10.80
CA PRO A 98 10.63 -28.47 -10.68
C PRO A 98 12.01 -28.79 -10.08
N PRO A 99 12.15 -29.88 -9.31
CA PRO A 99 13.46 -30.31 -8.81
C PRO A 99 14.37 -30.52 -10.02
N ALA A 100 15.53 -29.86 -10.01
CA ALA A 100 16.62 -30.23 -10.91
C ALA A 100 16.94 -31.70 -10.63
N GLY A 101 16.68 -32.55 -11.63
CA GLY A 101 16.99 -33.97 -11.59
C GLY A 101 18.49 -34.25 -11.53
#